data_AF-A0AAN8YIY9-F1
#
_entry.id   AF-A0AAN8YIY9-F1
#
_cell.length_a   1.000
_cell.length_b   1.000
_cell.length_c   1.000
_cell.angle_alpha   90.00
_cell.angle_beta   90.00
_cell.angle_gamma   90.00
#
_symmetry.space_group_name_H-M   'P 1'
#
loop_
_entity.id
_entity.type
_entity.pdbx_description
1 polymer ?
#
loop_
_entity_poly.entity_id
_entity_poly.type
_entity_poly.pdbx_seq_one_letter_code
_entity_poly.pdbx_strand_id
1 'polypeptide(L)'
;MDYLRDDIDGLLNDQFRDVAQAEGVYDGPNEDAKKFYNLVEEASQELYPGCTKFSKLSFTLRLYLLKCLHGWSNESFTSLLELLKEAMPELNIPPS
;
A
#
# COMPACT_ATOMS: atom_id res chain seq x y z
N MET A 1 2.13 6.75 -19.69
CA MET A 1 1.72 5.64 -18.78
C MET A 1 2.65 5.52 -17.57
N ASP A 2 3.94 5.86 -17.70
CA ASP A 2 4.85 5.90 -16.53
C ASP A 2 4.59 7.10 -15.59
N TYR A 3 4.10 8.22 -16.11
CA TYR A 3 3.74 9.41 -15.33
C TYR A 3 2.77 9.13 -14.17
N LEU A 4 1.72 8.33 -14.37
CA LEU A 4 0.76 8.00 -13.31
C LEU A 4 1.41 7.15 -12.19
N ARG A 5 2.42 6.35 -12.55
CA ARG A 5 3.14 5.48 -11.62
C ARG A 5 4.05 6.30 -10.71
N ASP A 6 4.75 7.28 -11.28
CA ASP A 6 5.65 8.15 -10.51
C ASP A 6 4.86 9.18 -9.69
N ASP A 7 3.74 9.69 -10.21
CA ASP A 7 2.86 10.63 -9.49
C ASP A 7 2.22 9.99 -8.25
N ILE A 8 1.77 8.73 -8.34
CA ILE A 8 1.18 8.02 -7.19
C ILE A 8 2.25 7.72 -6.12
N ASP A 9 3.44 7.29 -6.53
CA ASP A 9 4.53 7.03 -5.58
C ASP A 9 5.00 8.34 -4.92
N GLY A 10 5.07 9.44 -5.68
CA GLY A 10 5.36 10.78 -5.17
C GLY A 10 4.33 11.22 -4.15
N LEU A 11 3.03 11.13 -4.47
CA LEU A 11 1.94 11.53 -3.58
C LEU A 11 1.94 10.72 -2.27
N LEU A 12 2.17 9.40 -2.35
CA LEU A 12 2.28 8.55 -1.17
C LEU A 12 3.47 8.96 -0.32
N ASN A 13 4.64 9.11 -0.92
CA ASN A 13 5.87 9.44 -0.21
C ASN A 13 5.79 10.80 0.49
N ASP A 14 5.17 11.79 -0.15
CA ASP A 14 5.00 13.13 0.43
C ASP A 14 4.03 13.11 1.61
N GLN A 15 2.90 12.38 1.50
CA GLN A 15 1.92 12.30 2.59
C GLN A 15 2.46 11.56 3.83
N PHE A 16 3.32 10.55 3.65
CA PHE A 16 3.96 9.87 4.79
C PHE A 16 5.12 10.68 5.39
N ARG A 17 5.76 11.55 4.61
CA ARG A 17 6.86 12.42 5.07
C ARG A 17 6.38 13.50 6.05
N ASP A 18 5.20 14.06 5.83
CA ASP A 18 4.64 15.11 6.68
C ASP A 18 4.23 14.60 8.07
N VAL A 19 3.84 13.33 8.20
CA VAL A 19 3.50 12.73 9.49
C VAL A 19 4.73 12.54 10.38
N ALA A 20 5.91 12.31 9.79
CA ALA A 20 7.15 12.10 10.53
C ALA A 20 7.77 13.40 11.10
N GLN A 21 7.33 14.59 10.65
CA GLN A 21 7.94 15.89 11.00
C GLN A 21 7.10 16.76 11.96
N ALA A 22 6.06 16.21 12.58
CA ALA A 22 5.31 16.92 13.62
C ALA A 22 6.11 17.01 14.93
N GLU A 23 7.17 17.81 14.94
CA GLU A 23 7.90 18.17 16.16
C GLU A 23 7.14 19.25 16.94
N GLY A 24 6.49 18.81 18.01
CA GLY A 24 5.92 19.64 19.07
C GLY A 24 5.87 18.81 20.35
N VAL A 25 6.10 19.44 21.49
CA VAL A 25 6.34 18.83 22.82
C VAL A 25 5.24 17.83 23.22
N TYR A 26 5.45 16.51 23.09
CA TYR A 26 4.52 15.48 23.57
C TYR A 26 5.21 14.21 24.06
N ASP A 27 4.61 13.61 25.10
CA ASP A 27 4.97 12.36 25.77
C ASP A 27 4.84 11.15 24.83
N GLY A 28 5.79 10.99 23.91
CA GLY A 28 5.81 9.91 22.93
C GLY A 28 4.54 9.82 22.04
N PRO A 29 4.49 8.84 21.11
CA PRO A 29 3.29 8.58 20.34
C PRO A 29 2.22 7.98 21.27
N ASN A 30 1.03 8.58 21.30
CA ASN A 30 -0.13 7.97 21.93
C ASN A 30 -0.50 6.64 21.24
N GLU A 31 -1.39 5.85 21.84
CA GLU A 31 -1.75 4.53 21.31
C GLU A 31 -2.29 4.56 19.87
N ASP A 32 -2.97 5.64 19.48
CA ASP A 32 -3.50 5.77 18.12
C ASP A 32 -2.40 6.14 17.11
N ALA A 33 -1.43 6.95 17.51
CA ALA A 33 -0.24 7.22 16.72
C ALA A 33 0.59 5.94 16.53
N LYS A 34 0.76 5.11 17.57
CA LYS A 34 1.43 3.80 17.44
C LYS A 34 0.73 2.88 16.45
N LYS A 35 -0.61 2.78 16.51
CA LYS A 35 -1.40 2.00 15.54
C LYS A 35 -1.19 2.53 14.12
N PHE A 36 -1.20 3.85 13.94
CA PHE A 36 -0.95 4.46 12.64
C PHE A 36 0.45 4.12 12.11
N TYR A 37 1.51 4.27 12.92
CA TYR A 37 2.87 3.94 12.51
C TYR A 37 3.03 2.45 12.16
N ASN A 38 2.43 1.55 12.94
CA ASN A 38 2.44 0.12 12.61
C ASN A 38 1.76 -0.15 11.26
N LEU A 39 0.63 0.51 10.97
CA LEU A 39 -0.05 0.38 9.68
C LEU A 39 0.83 0.90 8.53
N VAL A 40 1.53 2.02 8.73
CA VAL A 40 2.49 2.57 7.74
C VAL A 40 3.65 1.60 7.51
N GLU A 41 4.19 0.99 8.56
CA GLU A 41 5.28 0.03 8.47
C GLU A 41 4.86 -1.25 7.75
N GLU A 42 3.68 -1.79 8.08
CA GLU A 42 3.09 -2.95 7.38
C GLU A 42 2.82 -2.66 5.90
N ALA A 43 2.38 -1.44 5.60
CA ALA A 43 2.10 -0.96 4.26
C ALA A 43 3.39 -0.74 3.44
N SER A 44 4.50 -0.40 4.10
CA SER A 44 5.81 -0.17 3.50
C SER A 44 6.60 -1.45 3.22
N GLN A 45 6.12 -2.61 3.68
CA GLN A 45 6.76 -3.91 3.42
C GLN A 45 6.89 -4.22 1.93
N GLU A 46 7.92 -4.98 1.58
CA GLU A 46 8.09 -5.51 0.22
C GLU A 46 6.88 -6.38 -0.18
N LEU A 47 6.48 -6.28 -1.45
CA LEU A 47 5.36 -7.05 -1.99
C LEU A 47 5.60 -8.57 -1.91
N TYR A 48 6.84 -9.00 -2.04
CA TYR A 48 7.36 -10.34 -1.80
C TYR A 48 8.87 -10.21 -1.56
N PRO A 49 9.57 -11.20 -0.97
CA PRO A 49 11.00 -11.07 -0.66
C PRO A 49 11.86 -10.70 -1.87
N GLY A 50 12.61 -9.61 -1.76
CA GLY A 50 13.46 -9.08 -2.83
C GLY A 50 12.73 -8.19 -3.85
N CYS A 51 11.45 -7.86 -3.62
CA CYS A 51 10.70 -6.95 -4.49
C CYS A 51 11.10 -5.49 -4.24
N THR A 52 12.01 -4.97 -5.05
CA THR A 52 12.48 -3.57 -4.94
C THR A 52 11.61 -2.57 -5.70
N LYS A 53 10.71 -3.05 -6.57
CA LYS A 53 9.90 -2.21 -7.46
C LYS A 53 8.55 -1.82 -6.85
N PHE A 54 8.03 -2.60 -5.90
CA PHE A 54 6.74 -2.37 -5.30
C PHE A 54 6.77 -2.70 -3.81
N SER A 55 6.27 -1.77 -2.99
CA SER A 55 5.77 -2.10 -1.65
C SER A 55 4.36 -2.70 -1.74
N LYS A 56 3.97 -3.43 -0.70
CA LYS A 56 2.60 -3.93 -0.50
C LYS A 56 1.55 -2.85 -0.72
N LEU A 57 1.75 -1.65 -0.16
CA LEU A 57 0.83 -0.53 -0.30
C LEU A 57 0.76 -0.02 -1.74
N SER A 58 1.92 0.25 -2.36
CA SER A 58 1.97 0.79 -3.72
C SER A 58 1.29 -0.15 -4.72
N PHE A 59 1.49 -1.47 -4.56
CA PHE A 59 0.83 -2.48 -5.37
C PHE A 59 -0.68 -2.50 -5.13
N THR A 60 -1.11 -2.57 -3.87
CA THR A 60 -2.52 -2.62 -3.48
C THR A 60 -3.27 -1.39 -4.00
N LEU A 61 -2.73 -0.20 -3.80
CA LEU A 61 -3.37 1.05 -4.23
C LEU A 61 -3.51 1.10 -5.76
N ARG A 62 -2.46 0.75 -6.51
CA ARG A 62 -2.53 0.69 -7.98
C ARG A 62 -3.55 -0.31 -8.48
N LEU A 63 -3.67 -1.46 -7.82
CA LEU A 63 -4.65 -2.49 -8.17
C LEU A 63 -6.08 -2.00 -7.92
N TYR A 64 -6.33 -1.30 -6.80
CA TYR A 64 -7.61 -0.63 -6.53
C TYR A 64 -7.90 0.51 -7.52
N LEU A 65 -6.90 1.29 -7.91
CA LEU A 65 -7.07 2.33 -8.92
C LEU A 65 -7.44 1.73 -10.28
N LEU A 66 -6.80 0.63 -10.69
CA LEU A 66 -7.17 -0.12 -11.90
C LEU A 66 -8.62 -0.61 -11.83
N LYS A 67 -9.02 -1.19 -10.69
CA LYS A 67 -10.40 -1.62 -10.45
C LYS A 67 -11.39 -0.47 -10.67
N CYS A 68 -11.14 0.69 -10.07
CA CYS A 68 -12.00 1.87 -10.18
C CYS A 68 -12.01 2.45 -11.60
N LEU A 69 -10.84 2.63 -12.21
CA LEU A 69 -10.69 3.22 -13.55
C LEU A 69 -11.31 2.37 -14.65
N HIS A 70 -11.28 1.04 -14.49
CA HIS A 70 -11.79 0.10 -15.49
C HIS A 70 -13.10 -0.56 -15.09
N GLY A 71 -13.75 -0.11 -14.00
CA GLY A 71 -15.08 -0.55 -13.59
C GLY A 71 -15.16 -2.04 -13.25
N TRP A 72 -14.10 -2.62 -12.69
CA TRP A 72 -14.11 -4.03 -12.31
C TRP A 72 -15.09 -4.28 -11.16
N SER A 73 -15.96 -5.28 -11.33
CA SER A 73 -16.87 -5.72 -10.27
C SER A 73 -16.09 -6.19 -9.03
N ASN A 74 -16.72 -6.17 -7.85
CA ASN A 74 -16.09 -6.72 -6.64
C ASN A 74 -15.78 -8.20 -6.82
N GLU A 75 -16.70 -8.95 -7.42
CA GLU A 75 -16.51 -10.36 -7.72
C GLU A 75 -15.27 -10.63 -8.59
N SER A 76 -15.14 -9.95 -9.74
CA SER A 76 -13.98 -10.14 -10.63
C SER A 76 -12.65 -9.72 -9.98
N PHE A 77 -12.68 -8.68 -9.15
CA PHE A 77 -11.51 -8.23 -8.40
C PHE A 77 -11.09 -9.24 -7.34
N THR A 78 -12.05 -9.79 -6.59
CA THR A 78 -11.81 -10.85 -5.60
C THR A 78 -11.19 -12.08 -6.26
N SER A 79 -11.77 -12.57 -7.37
CA SER A 79 -11.21 -13.73 -8.09
C SER A 79 -9.80 -13.46 -8.62
N LEU A 80 -9.48 -12.24 -9.03
CA LEU A 80 -8.11 -11.87 -9.42
C LEU A 80 -7.14 -11.95 -8.23
N LEU A 81 -7.52 -11.43 -7.05
CA LEU A 81 -6.69 -11.47 -5.85
C LEU A 81 -6.39 -12.91 -5.43
N GLU A 82 -7.41 -13.78 -5.48
CA GLU A 82 -7.27 -15.22 -5.22
C GLU A 82 -6.27 -15.85 -6.20
N LEU A 83 -6.46 -15.63 -7.51
CA LEU A 83 -5.56 -16.14 -8.54
C LEU A 83 -4.10 -15.67 -8.35
N LEU A 84 -3.90 -14.41 -7.97
CA LEU A 84 -2.56 -13.87 -7.69
C LEU A 84 -1.89 -14.56 -6.50
N LYS A 85 -2.65 -14.86 -5.44
CA LYS A 85 -2.14 -15.60 -4.28
C LYS A 85 -1.84 -17.06 -4.61
N GLU A 86 -2.67 -17.71 -5.42
CA GLU A 86 -2.43 -19.07 -5.88
C GLU A 86 -1.16 -19.16 -6.75
N ALA A 87 -0.96 -18.20 -7.64
CA ALA A 87 0.19 -18.15 -8.53
C ALA A 87 1.50 -17.74 -7.81
N MET A 88 1.40 -16.92 -6.77
CA MET A 88 2.55 -16.38 -6.02
C MET A 88 2.26 -16.42 -4.51
N PRO A 89 2.55 -17.54 -3.83
CA PRO A 89 2.22 -17.72 -2.41
C PRO A 89 2.94 -16.74 -1.49
N GLU A 90 4.14 -16.26 -1.87
CA GLU A 90 4.89 -15.23 -1.13
C GLU A 90 4.34 -13.80 -1.30
N LEU A 91 3.28 -13.61 -2.08
CA LEU A 91 2.71 -12.30 -2.35
C LEU A 91 1.98 -11.73 -1.11
N ASN A 92 2.53 -10.66 -0.55
CA ASN A 92 2.04 -9.98 0.65
C ASN A 92 0.83 -9.07 0.36
N ILE A 93 -0.19 -9.55 -0.36
CA ILE A 93 -1.41 -8.76 -0.63
C ILE A 93 -2.52 -9.05 0.39
N PRO A 94 -3.38 -8.05 0.69
CA PRO A 94 -4.53 -8.25 1.57
C PRO A 94 -5.38 -9.44 1.11
N PRO A 95 -6.03 -10.15 2.04
CA PRO A 95 -7.09 -11.08 1.67
C PRO A 95 -8.23 -10.36 0.93
N SER A 96 -8.91 -11.12 0.07
CA SER A 96 -10.11 -10.72 -0.65
C SER A 96 -11.26 -10.34 0.26
#